data_AF-A0A9R1Q746-F1
#
_entry.id   AF-A0A9R1Q746-F1
#
_cell.length_a   1.000
_cell.length_b   1.000
_cell.length_c   1.000
_cell.angle_alpha   90.00
_cell.angle_beta   90.00
_cell.angle_gamma   90.00
#
_symmetry.space_group_name_H-M   'P 1'
#
loop_
_entity.id
_entity.type
_entity.pdbx_description
1 polymer ?
#
loop_
_entity_poly.entity_id
_entity_poly.type
_entity_poly.pdbx_seq_one_letter_code
_entity_poly.pdbx_strand_id
1 'polypeptide(L)'
;MDLCQVLGQELDALEIERVQKETIHPRKSCKMNSSCADFPFAAHRWQMSKPSLFCESKDVFDQKASNKHWIDVQPRWGDYNSHDIERYARAKFMDYTTHNLSIYRSRTGVMIGLDLVYNLHSAFGKWFPGSKPLLQQALNKIMKLNHALYVLRERIRKGLQLYSSEPTAHRAISVFIELRYRDIFSNQIVWFVDDTNVYRVTIHKTEGNMTAKPINGAIFIFNPRTGQPTISEGHPHKCMGRTKQVIVTRKGMLDPLEVKANYCDKGMSKQHLHRRQICVSGPSLL
;
A
#
# COMPACT_ATOMS: atom_id res chain seq x y z
N MET A 1 6.11 -3.58 -1.36
CA MET A 1 7.04 -2.57 -0.79
C MET A 1 7.15 -2.80 0.70
N ASP A 2 6.05 -2.88 1.42
CA ASP A 2 6.02 -3.18 2.87
C ASP A 2 6.81 -4.44 3.24
N LEU A 3 6.66 -5.54 2.49
CA LEU A 3 7.48 -6.74 2.69
C LEU A 3 8.98 -6.48 2.56
N CYS A 4 9.41 -5.67 1.59
CA CYS A 4 10.81 -5.29 1.40
C CYS A 4 11.33 -4.44 2.57
N GLN A 5 10.47 -3.62 3.20
CA GLN A 5 10.84 -2.87 4.40
C GLN A 5 11.02 -3.79 5.60
N VAL A 6 10.10 -4.75 5.82
CA VAL A 6 10.20 -5.71 6.92
C VAL A 6 11.44 -6.58 6.77
N LEU A 7 11.67 -7.13 5.57
CA LEU A 7 12.86 -7.93 5.27
C LEU A 7 14.15 -7.11 5.34
N GLY A 8 14.09 -5.81 5.03
CA GLY A 8 15.21 -4.90 5.16
C GLY A 8 15.57 -4.55 6.61
N GLN A 9 14.66 -4.76 7.57
CA GLN A 9 14.94 -4.60 9.01
C GLN A 9 15.64 -5.84 9.59
N GLU A 10 15.40 -7.02 9.00
CA GLU A 10 15.86 -8.31 9.49
C GLU A 10 16.98 -8.91 8.60
N LEU A 11 17.81 -8.07 7.98
CA LEU A 11 18.88 -8.53 7.07
C LEU A 11 19.91 -9.40 7.80
N ASP A 12 20.39 -8.91 8.96
CA ASP A 12 21.44 -9.57 9.73
C ASP A 12 20.94 -10.87 10.37
N ALA A 13 19.72 -10.86 10.90
CA ALA A 13 19.10 -12.02 11.54
C ALA A 13 18.83 -13.18 10.57
N LEU A 14 18.62 -12.87 9.28
CA LEU A 14 18.33 -13.85 8.23
C LEU A 14 19.52 -14.11 7.29
N GLU A 15 20.69 -13.52 7.55
CA GLU A 15 21.89 -13.63 6.72
C GLU A 15 21.65 -13.22 5.24
N ILE A 16 20.81 -12.21 5.02
CA ILE A 16 20.49 -11.69 3.68
C ILE A 16 21.50 -10.60 3.30
N GLU A 17 22.21 -10.80 2.19
CA GLU A 17 23.20 -9.82 1.72
C GLU A 17 22.54 -8.52 1.24
N ARG A 18 21.49 -8.64 0.42
CA ARG A 18 20.76 -7.49 -0.10
C ARG A 18 19.34 -7.87 -0.49
N VAL A 19 18.38 -7.05 -0.07
CA VAL A 19 17.00 -7.08 -0.58
C VAL A 19 16.87 -6.03 -1.67
N GLN A 20 16.54 -6.47 -2.88
CA GLN A 20 16.23 -5.58 -4.00
C GLN A 20 14.90 -5.98 -4.61
N LYS A 21 13.99 -5.01 -4.75
CA LYS A 21 12.79 -5.19 -5.56
C LYS A 21 13.18 -5.21 -7.04
N GLU A 22 12.66 -6.19 -7.78
CA GLU A 22 12.87 -6.25 -9.23
C GLU A 22 12.06 -5.19 -9.98
N THR A 23 12.59 -4.78 -11.13
CA THR A 23 11.86 -3.97 -12.10
C THR A 23 10.85 -4.87 -12.81
N ILE A 24 9.63 -4.87 -12.29
CA ILE A 24 8.55 -5.74 -12.76
C ILE A 24 7.73 -5.02 -13.84
N HIS A 25 7.23 -5.79 -14.81
CA HIS A 25 6.29 -5.27 -15.81
C HIS A 25 5.01 -4.71 -15.14
N PRO A 26 4.53 -3.50 -15.49
CA PRO A 26 3.40 -2.86 -14.80
C PRO A 26 2.11 -3.69 -14.75
N ARG A 27 1.89 -4.57 -15.73
CA ARG A 27 0.72 -5.45 -15.81
C ARG A 27 0.92 -6.86 -15.23
N LYS A 28 2.06 -7.15 -14.59
CA LYS A 28 2.30 -8.47 -13.97
C LYS A 28 1.21 -8.81 -12.95
N SER A 29 0.79 -7.83 -12.15
CA SER A 29 -0.19 -8.02 -11.07
C SER A 29 -1.57 -8.49 -11.52
N CYS A 30 -1.92 -8.36 -12.81
CA CYS A 30 -3.18 -8.86 -13.35
C CYS A 30 -2.98 -10.04 -14.33
N LYS A 31 -1.75 -10.52 -14.52
CA LYS A 31 -1.45 -11.65 -15.40
C LYS A 31 -1.50 -12.95 -14.58
N MET A 32 -2.42 -13.84 -14.94
CA MET A 32 -2.67 -15.10 -14.21
C MET A 32 -2.03 -16.35 -14.84
N ASN A 33 -1.41 -16.20 -16.01
CA ASN A 33 -0.84 -17.32 -16.78
C ASN A 33 0.67 -17.46 -16.60
N SER A 34 1.35 -16.37 -16.22
CA SER A 34 2.79 -16.39 -15.96
C SER A 34 3.17 -15.30 -14.98
N SER A 35 4.29 -15.50 -14.30
CA SER A 35 4.81 -14.57 -13.28
C SER A 35 6.34 -14.54 -13.30
N CYS A 36 6.93 -13.63 -12.51
CA CYS A 36 8.36 -13.53 -12.24
C CYS A 36 8.58 -13.26 -10.74
N ALA A 37 9.80 -13.33 -10.23
CA ALA A 37 10.07 -12.95 -8.85
C ALA A 37 9.75 -11.46 -8.61
N ASP A 38 9.16 -11.11 -7.47
CA ASP A 38 9.06 -9.71 -7.04
C ASP A 38 10.31 -9.28 -6.26
N PHE A 39 10.79 -10.18 -5.40
CA PHE A 39 11.94 -9.98 -4.54
C PHE A 39 12.88 -11.18 -4.65
N PRO A 40 13.97 -11.10 -5.42
CA PRO A 40 15.07 -12.02 -5.30
C PRO A 40 15.93 -11.68 -4.06
N PHE A 41 16.39 -12.71 -3.38
CA PHE A 41 17.36 -12.65 -2.29
C PHE A 41 18.64 -13.35 -2.73
N ALA A 42 19.76 -12.84 -2.26
CA ALA A 42 21.05 -13.52 -2.28
C ALA A 42 21.56 -13.66 -0.84
N ALA A 43 22.09 -14.83 -0.53
CA ALA A 43 22.73 -15.14 0.74
C ALA A 43 23.85 -16.14 0.53
N HIS A 44 24.72 -16.29 1.53
CA HIS A 44 25.90 -17.15 1.40
C HIS A 44 25.50 -18.63 1.27
N ARG A 45 24.63 -19.13 2.15
CA ARG A 45 24.10 -20.50 2.09
C ARG A 45 22.92 -20.71 3.06
N TRP A 46 21.73 -21.04 2.55
CA TRP A 46 20.61 -21.47 3.40
C TRP A 46 20.27 -22.93 3.21
N GLN A 47 20.08 -23.66 4.32
CA GLN A 47 19.42 -24.97 4.30
C GLN A 47 17.94 -24.77 4.01
N MET A 48 17.42 -25.51 3.02
CA MET A 48 16.07 -25.30 2.52
C MET A 48 15.14 -26.40 3.02
N SER A 49 13.89 -26.03 3.30
CA SER A 49 12.83 -27.00 3.59
C SER A 49 12.24 -27.61 2.33
N LYS A 50 11.47 -28.69 2.50
CA LYS A 50 10.48 -29.10 1.49
C LYS A 50 9.41 -28.00 1.33
N PRO A 51 8.78 -27.85 0.15
CA PRO A 51 7.70 -26.90 -0.02
C PRO A 51 6.55 -27.18 0.96
N SER A 52 6.21 -26.21 1.78
CA SER A 52 5.18 -26.31 2.82
C SER A 52 4.39 -25.01 2.92
N LEU A 53 3.23 -25.06 3.59
CA LEU A 53 2.49 -23.85 3.95
C LEU A 53 3.18 -23.12 5.10
N PHE A 54 3.03 -21.80 5.18
CA PHE A 54 3.62 -21.02 6.27
C PHE A 54 2.96 -21.27 7.65
N CYS A 55 1.71 -21.78 7.68
CA CYS A 55 1.02 -22.20 8.89
C CYS A 55 1.53 -23.53 9.47
N GLU A 56 2.28 -24.31 8.67
CA GLU A 56 2.84 -25.59 9.14
C GLU A 56 4.07 -25.35 10.03
N SER A 57 4.06 -25.95 11.22
CA SER A 57 5.06 -25.71 12.27
C SER A 57 6.26 -26.67 12.24
N LYS A 58 6.18 -27.77 11.50
CA LYS A 58 7.22 -28.82 11.46
C LYS A 58 7.96 -28.80 10.13
N ASP A 59 8.88 -27.87 9.97
CA ASP A 59 9.81 -27.90 8.83
C ASP A 59 11.04 -28.72 9.14
N VAL A 60 11.41 -29.56 8.19
CA VAL A 60 12.68 -30.27 8.18
C VAL A 60 13.54 -29.66 7.06
N PHE A 61 14.70 -29.13 7.43
CA PHE A 61 15.61 -28.40 6.53
C PHE A 61 16.65 -29.33 5.87
N ASP A 62 16.19 -30.42 5.28
CA ASP A 62 17.05 -31.46 4.68
C ASP A 62 17.34 -31.24 3.19
N GLN A 63 16.76 -30.22 2.55
CA GLN A 63 16.98 -30.02 1.11
C GLN A 63 18.33 -29.36 0.83
N LYS A 64 18.83 -29.56 -0.41
CA LYS A 64 20.03 -28.95 -0.94
C LYS A 64 20.04 -27.45 -0.64
N ALA A 65 21.12 -27.00 -0.01
CA ALA A 65 21.33 -25.61 0.31
C ALA A 65 21.29 -24.74 -0.95
N SER A 66 20.74 -23.54 -0.82
CA SER A 66 20.62 -22.57 -1.92
C SER A 66 21.06 -21.18 -1.47
N ASN A 67 21.65 -20.46 -2.41
CA ASN A 67 22.19 -19.12 -2.20
C ASN A 67 21.24 -18.04 -2.75
N LYS A 68 20.18 -18.45 -3.44
CA LYS A 68 19.22 -17.56 -4.09
C LYS A 68 17.81 -17.94 -3.72
N HIS A 69 17.05 -17.01 -3.17
CA HIS A 69 15.64 -17.21 -2.85
C HIS A 69 14.78 -16.19 -3.60
N TRP A 70 13.50 -16.47 -3.82
CA TRP A 70 12.58 -15.47 -4.38
C TRP A 70 11.23 -15.47 -3.67
N ILE A 71 10.60 -14.30 -3.61
CA ILE A 71 9.21 -14.16 -3.19
C ILE A 71 8.40 -13.57 -4.35
N ASP A 72 7.23 -14.15 -4.60
CA ASP A 72 6.26 -13.69 -5.60
C ASP A 72 4.90 -13.49 -4.91
N VAL A 73 4.27 -12.34 -5.13
CA VAL A 73 3.00 -11.95 -4.51
C VAL A 73 1.90 -11.94 -5.57
N GLN A 74 0.92 -12.82 -5.39
CA GLN A 74 -0.20 -13.01 -6.31
C GLN A 74 -1.50 -12.52 -5.67
N PRO A 75 -2.00 -11.34 -6.10
CA PRO A 75 -3.35 -10.93 -5.74
C PRO A 75 -4.39 -11.73 -6.52
N ARG A 76 -5.49 -12.04 -5.85
CA ARG A 76 -6.61 -12.80 -6.38
C ARG A 76 -7.92 -12.13 -6.00
N TRP A 77 -8.90 -12.25 -6.88
CA TRP A 77 -10.31 -11.95 -6.58
C TRP A 77 -11.08 -13.26 -6.55
N GLY A 78 -11.41 -13.76 -5.35
CA GLY A 78 -12.12 -15.02 -5.18
C GLY A 78 -13.60 -14.96 -5.55
N ASP A 79 -14.18 -16.13 -5.75
CA ASP A 79 -15.62 -16.34 -5.88
C ASP A 79 -16.12 -17.30 -4.79
N TYR A 80 -17.44 -17.53 -4.74
CA TYR A 80 -18.04 -18.39 -3.72
C TYR A 80 -17.49 -19.82 -3.76
N ASN A 81 -17.31 -20.37 -4.97
CA ASN A 81 -16.89 -21.76 -5.19
C ASN A 81 -15.40 -21.98 -4.92
N SER A 82 -14.59 -20.95 -5.08
CA SER A 82 -13.15 -21.00 -4.92
C SER A 82 -12.69 -19.80 -4.09
N HIS A 83 -12.51 -20.02 -2.79
CA HIS A 83 -11.98 -19.02 -1.86
C HIS A 83 -10.85 -19.58 -0.96
N ASP A 84 -10.49 -20.86 -1.15
CA ASP A 84 -9.35 -21.47 -0.48
C ASP A 84 -8.03 -20.94 -1.08
N ILE A 85 -7.41 -20.01 -0.35
CA ILE A 85 -6.18 -19.36 -0.75
C ILE A 85 -4.95 -20.27 -0.62
N GLU A 86 -4.98 -21.27 0.26
CA GLU A 86 -3.86 -22.19 0.48
C GLU A 86 -3.72 -23.13 -0.72
N ARG A 87 -4.86 -23.70 -1.15
CA ARG A 87 -4.93 -24.51 -2.37
C ARG A 87 -4.52 -23.70 -3.60
N TYR A 88 -4.96 -22.44 -3.69
CA TYR A 88 -4.57 -21.55 -4.78
C TYR A 88 -3.06 -21.27 -4.81
N ALA A 89 -2.46 -20.88 -3.67
CA ALA A 89 -1.03 -20.58 -3.59
C ALA A 89 -0.18 -21.81 -3.96
N ARG A 90 -0.57 -22.99 -3.49
CA ARG A 90 0.09 -24.26 -3.85
C ARG A 90 -0.04 -24.57 -5.34
N ALA A 91 -1.24 -24.47 -5.91
CA ALA A 91 -1.46 -24.71 -7.34
C ALA A 91 -0.60 -23.78 -8.20
N LYS A 92 -0.65 -22.47 -7.93
CA LYS A 92 0.15 -21.47 -8.68
C LYS A 92 1.65 -21.65 -8.51
N PHE A 93 2.12 -22.05 -7.32
CA PHE A 93 3.52 -22.38 -7.14
C PHE A 93 3.94 -23.55 -8.02
N MET A 94 3.16 -24.63 -8.05
CA MET A 94 3.47 -25.81 -8.88
C MET A 94 3.39 -25.47 -10.37
N ASP A 95 2.34 -24.77 -10.81
CA ASP A 95 2.18 -24.35 -12.21
C ASP A 95 3.37 -23.49 -12.66
N TYR A 96 3.68 -22.42 -11.92
CA TYR A 96 4.70 -21.47 -12.36
C TYR A 96 6.13 -21.98 -12.21
N THR A 97 6.39 -22.95 -11.34
CA THR A 97 7.74 -23.55 -11.22
C THR A 97 7.99 -24.67 -12.22
N THR A 98 6.93 -25.27 -12.78
CA THR A 98 7.02 -26.33 -13.81
C THR A 98 6.90 -25.79 -15.23
N HIS A 99 6.13 -24.72 -15.46
CA HIS A 99 5.94 -24.15 -16.78
C HIS A 99 7.08 -23.23 -17.22
N ASN A 100 7.48 -23.35 -18.50
CA ASN A 100 8.54 -22.54 -19.12
C ASN A 100 8.18 -21.06 -19.35
N LEU A 101 6.90 -20.67 -19.17
CA LEU A 101 6.45 -19.27 -19.36
C LEU A 101 6.84 -18.35 -18.20
N SER A 102 7.00 -18.91 -17.00
CA SER A 102 7.39 -18.18 -15.80
C SER A 102 8.88 -18.39 -15.56
N ILE A 103 9.62 -17.29 -15.41
CA ILE A 103 11.07 -17.33 -15.25
C ILE A 103 11.41 -16.89 -13.83
N TYR A 104 11.91 -17.84 -13.04
CA TYR A 104 12.48 -17.59 -11.73
C TYR A 104 13.99 -17.87 -11.73
N ARG A 105 14.77 -17.03 -11.06
CA ARG A 105 16.24 -17.12 -11.03
C ARG A 105 16.76 -18.33 -10.23
N SER A 106 15.90 -18.97 -9.43
CA SER A 106 16.22 -20.19 -8.67
C SER A 106 14.98 -21.07 -8.50
N ARG A 107 15.20 -22.34 -8.14
CA ARG A 107 14.11 -23.30 -7.81
C ARG A 107 13.67 -23.22 -6.34
N THR A 108 14.12 -22.21 -5.61
CA THR A 108 13.87 -21.98 -4.18
C THR A 108 13.19 -20.64 -4.01
N GLY A 109 11.92 -20.67 -3.61
CA GLY A 109 11.12 -19.48 -3.44
C GLY A 109 9.79 -19.75 -2.74
N VAL A 110 9.06 -18.67 -2.47
CA VAL A 110 7.75 -18.66 -1.82
C VAL A 110 6.76 -17.87 -2.67
N MET A 111 5.59 -18.47 -2.87
CA MET A 111 4.42 -17.84 -3.47
C MET A 111 3.50 -17.35 -2.36
N ILE A 112 3.17 -16.06 -2.34
CA ILE A 112 2.22 -15.46 -1.41
C ILE A 112 0.93 -15.18 -2.16
N GLY A 113 -0.16 -15.84 -1.79
CA GLY A 113 -1.51 -15.59 -2.28
C GLY A 113 -2.25 -14.59 -1.39
N LEU A 114 -2.88 -13.58 -1.99
CA LEU A 114 -3.75 -12.62 -1.31
C LEU A 114 -5.15 -12.65 -1.94
N ASP A 115 -6.16 -13.09 -1.19
CA ASP A 115 -7.55 -12.97 -1.62
C ASP A 115 -8.11 -11.60 -1.18
N LEU A 116 -8.36 -10.74 -2.16
CA LEU A 116 -8.81 -9.38 -1.95
C LEU A 116 -10.28 -9.30 -1.53
N VAL A 117 -11.10 -10.32 -1.86
CA VAL A 117 -12.54 -10.35 -1.55
C VAL A 117 -12.75 -10.81 -0.13
N TYR A 118 -12.20 -11.98 0.19
CA TYR A 118 -12.37 -12.62 1.49
C TYR A 118 -11.36 -12.14 2.54
N ASN A 119 -10.44 -11.25 2.14
CA ASN A 119 -9.39 -10.72 3.01
C ASN A 119 -8.51 -11.82 3.62
N LEU A 120 -8.32 -12.92 2.88
CA LEU A 120 -7.52 -14.08 3.26
C LEU A 120 -6.12 -13.96 2.66
N HIS A 121 -5.14 -14.55 3.32
CA HIS A 121 -3.78 -14.61 2.81
C HIS A 121 -3.18 -15.97 3.15
N SER A 122 -2.38 -16.50 2.24
CA SER A 122 -1.54 -17.65 2.54
C SER A 122 -0.26 -17.64 1.72
N ALA A 123 0.68 -18.49 2.07
CA ALA A 123 1.94 -18.62 1.39
C ALA A 123 2.37 -20.08 1.33
N PHE A 124 2.84 -20.48 0.15
CA PHE A 124 3.34 -21.82 -0.13
C PHE A 124 4.69 -21.75 -0.86
N GLY A 125 5.65 -22.53 -0.40
CA GLY A 125 6.94 -22.62 -1.06
C GLY A 125 8.00 -23.21 -0.16
N LYS A 126 9.26 -23.07 -0.56
CA LYS A 126 10.41 -23.56 0.22
C LYS A 126 10.83 -22.50 1.24
N TRP A 127 11.17 -22.92 2.45
CA TRP A 127 11.49 -22.01 3.54
C TRP A 127 12.95 -22.18 3.94
N PHE A 128 13.54 -21.09 4.39
CA PHE A 128 14.81 -21.08 5.10
C PHE A 128 14.58 -20.76 6.59
N PRO A 129 15.50 -21.10 7.50
CA PRO A 129 15.33 -20.85 8.92
C PRO A 129 14.96 -19.39 9.22
N GLY A 130 13.97 -19.17 10.08
CA GLY A 130 13.49 -17.82 10.46
C GLY A 130 12.54 -17.14 9.46
N SER A 131 12.46 -17.60 8.21
CA SER A 131 11.62 -16.94 7.18
C SER A 131 10.11 -17.04 7.42
N LYS A 132 9.62 -18.20 7.86
CA LYS A 132 8.18 -18.43 8.16
C LYS A 132 7.62 -17.51 9.25
N PRO A 133 8.17 -17.48 10.48
CA PRO A 133 7.60 -16.65 11.55
C PRO A 133 7.65 -15.17 11.19
N LEU A 134 8.71 -14.72 10.51
CA LEU A 134 8.80 -13.34 10.02
C LEU A 134 7.67 -13.03 9.03
N LEU A 135 7.49 -13.88 8.01
CA LEU A 135 6.45 -13.66 7.00
C LEU A 135 5.04 -13.73 7.59
N GLN A 136 4.79 -14.61 8.55
CA GLN A 136 3.51 -14.68 9.26
C GLN A 136 3.20 -13.38 10.01
N GLN A 137 4.16 -12.85 10.78
CA GLN A 137 3.98 -11.59 11.50
C GLN A 137 3.84 -10.41 10.52
N ALA A 138 4.66 -10.39 9.47
CA ALA A 138 4.64 -9.36 8.45
C ALA A 138 3.31 -9.30 7.70
N LEU A 139 2.80 -10.43 7.21
CA LEU A 139 1.56 -10.49 6.46
C LEU A 139 0.36 -10.10 7.33
N ASN A 140 0.29 -10.59 8.56
CA ASN A 140 -0.76 -10.18 9.51
C ASN A 140 -0.78 -8.67 9.76
N LYS A 141 0.39 -8.04 9.88
CA LYS A 141 0.54 -6.60 10.04
C LYS A 141 0.15 -5.85 8.76
N ILE A 142 0.59 -6.32 7.59
CA ILE A 142 0.29 -5.72 6.28
C ILE A 142 -1.21 -5.79 6.00
N MET A 143 -1.88 -6.92 6.24
CA MET A 143 -3.32 -7.04 6.00
C MET A 143 -4.12 -6.02 6.82
N LYS A 144 -3.70 -5.69 8.05
CA LYS A 144 -4.39 -4.69 8.87
C LYS A 144 -4.02 -3.25 8.51
N LEU A 145 -2.74 -2.98 8.27
CA LEU A 145 -2.21 -1.62 8.16
C LEU A 145 -1.97 -1.14 6.73
N ASN A 146 -2.07 -1.99 5.70
CA ASN A 146 -1.79 -1.54 4.35
C ASN A 146 -2.85 -0.53 3.86
N HIS A 147 -2.38 0.63 3.43
CA HIS A 147 -3.25 1.73 3.00
C HIS A 147 -4.04 1.39 1.74
N ALA A 148 -3.43 0.70 0.77
CA ALA A 148 -4.10 0.33 -0.47
C ALA A 148 -5.24 -0.68 -0.22
N LEU A 149 -5.00 -1.68 0.65
CA LEU A 149 -6.06 -2.61 1.07
C LEU A 149 -7.16 -1.90 1.86
N TYR A 150 -6.80 -0.91 2.66
CA TYR A 150 -7.77 -0.08 3.36
C TYR A 150 -8.66 0.71 2.38
N VAL A 151 -8.07 1.41 1.40
CA VAL A 151 -8.81 2.12 0.35
C VAL A 151 -9.73 1.16 -0.43
N LEU A 152 -9.26 -0.05 -0.73
CA LEU A 152 -10.08 -1.07 -1.39
C LEU A 152 -11.32 -1.44 -0.55
N ARG A 153 -11.15 -1.77 0.73
CA ARG A 153 -12.27 -2.12 1.63
C ARG A 153 -13.28 -0.98 1.74
N GLU A 154 -12.78 0.24 1.77
CA GLU A 154 -13.61 1.45 1.88
C GLU A 154 -14.40 1.74 0.61
N ARG A 155 -13.80 1.49 -0.56
CA ARG A 155 -14.54 1.52 -1.83
C ARG A 155 -15.63 0.46 -1.90
N ILE A 156 -15.35 -0.75 -1.41
CA ILE A 156 -16.35 -1.83 -1.34
C ILE A 156 -17.50 -1.44 -0.40
N ARG A 157 -17.19 -0.92 0.81
CA ARG A 157 -18.22 -0.43 1.75
C ARG A 157 -19.09 0.68 1.16
N LYS A 158 -18.46 1.69 0.53
CA LYS A 158 -19.18 2.77 -0.17
C LYS A 158 -20.05 2.23 -1.30
N GLY A 159 -19.53 1.30 -2.10
CA GLY A 159 -20.28 0.67 -3.20
C GLY A 159 -21.49 -0.15 -2.71
N LEU A 160 -21.36 -0.80 -1.55
CA LEU A 160 -22.44 -1.55 -0.90
C LEU A 160 -23.32 -0.70 0.02
N GLN A 161 -23.05 0.61 0.14
CA GLN A 161 -23.76 1.54 1.02
C GLN A 161 -23.78 1.10 2.49
N LEU A 162 -22.71 0.43 2.93
CA LEU A 162 -22.55 -0.01 4.32
C LEU A 162 -21.87 1.09 5.13
N TYR A 163 -22.65 1.72 6.00
CA TYR A 163 -22.16 2.75 6.93
C TYR A 163 -22.08 2.16 8.35
N SER A 164 -20.94 2.34 9.01
CA SER A 164 -20.79 2.07 10.44
C SER A 164 -20.75 3.41 11.17
N SER A 165 -21.48 3.50 12.28
CA SER A 165 -21.49 4.67 13.18
C SER A 165 -20.28 4.74 14.09
N GLU A 166 -19.44 3.69 14.16
CA GLU A 166 -18.22 3.71 14.97
C GLU A 166 -17.14 4.57 14.29
N PRO A 167 -16.52 5.51 15.02
CA PRO A 167 -15.45 6.32 14.48
C PRO A 167 -14.27 5.39 14.12
N THR A 168 -14.03 5.16 12.83
CA THR A 168 -12.86 4.41 12.38
C THR A 168 -11.62 5.15 12.87
N ALA A 169 -10.87 4.55 13.81
CA ALA A 169 -9.82 5.15 14.63
C ALA A 169 -8.68 5.89 13.89
N HIS A 170 -8.67 5.88 12.56
CA HIS A 170 -7.65 6.53 11.74
C HIS A 170 -8.17 7.58 10.75
N ARG A 171 -9.49 7.64 10.45
CA ARG A 171 -10.02 8.50 9.37
C ARG A 171 -10.72 9.77 9.82
N ALA A 172 -11.33 9.77 10.99
CA ALA A 172 -12.00 10.94 11.55
C ALA A 172 -11.17 11.55 12.68
N ILE A 173 -9.93 11.93 12.40
CA ILE A 173 -9.21 12.83 13.30
C ILE A 173 -9.69 14.23 12.93
N SER A 174 -10.84 14.63 13.50
CA SER A 174 -11.21 16.04 13.51
C SER A 174 -10.14 16.77 14.31
N VAL A 175 -9.30 17.53 13.61
CA VAL A 175 -8.20 18.31 14.21
C VAL A 175 -8.74 19.43 15.12
N PHE A 176 -10.04 19.75 15.02
CA PHE A 176 -10.71 20.78 15.80
C PHE A 176 -11.41 20.27 17.07
N ILE A 177 -11.21 19.02 17.48
CA ILE A 177 -11.50 18.64 18.88
C ILE A 177 -10.44 19.32 19.75
N GLU A 178 -10.84 20.15 20.71
CA GLU A 178 -10.00 21.07 21.51
C GLU A 178 -8.68 20.45 22.02
N LEU A 179 -8.66 19.15 22.26
CA LEU A 179 -7.49 18.40 22.74
C LEU A 179 -6.32 18.26 21.74
N ARG A 180 -6.54 18.52 20.44
CA ARG A 180 -5.58 18.21 19.34
C ARG A 180 -5.07 19.42 18.57
N TYR A 181 -5.62 20.61 18.81
CA TYR A 181 -5.18 21.83 18.13
C TYR A 181 -3.70 22.14 18.35
N ARG A 182 -3.18 21.77 19.53
CA ARG A 182 -1.77 21.91 19.90
C ARG A 182 -0.82 21.10 19.00
N ASP A 183 -1.27 19.96 18.47
CA ASP A 183 -0.44 19.06 17.64
C ASP A 183 -0.08 19.70 16.28
N ILE A 184 -0.87 20.67 15.82
CA ILE A 184 -0.64 21.42 14.57
C ILE A 184 0.69 22.19 14.62
N PHE A 185 1.08 22.67 15.80
CA PHE A 185 2.31 23.43 16.04
C PHE A 185 3.45 22.58 16.60
N SER A 186 3.31 21.25 16.54
CA SER A 186 4.38 20.35 16.95
C SER A 186 5.62 20.52 16.06
N ASN A 187 6.73 19.88 16.45
CA ASN A 187 7.95 19.91 15.65
C ASN A 187 7.80 19.23 14.27
N GLN A 188 6.67 18.58 14.00
CA GLN A 188 6.41 17.93 12.72
C GLN A 188 5.98 18.94 11.66
N ILE A 189 6.38 18.70 10.41
CA ILE A 189 5.93 19.52 9.28
C ILE A 189 4.51 19.09 8.90
N VAL A 190 3.55 19.99 9.15
CA VAL A 190 2.13 19.85 8.81
C VAL A 190 1.81 20.77 7.64
N TRP A 191 1.03 20.30 6.68
CA TRP A 191 0.51 21.13 5.58
C TRP A 191 -1.01 21.14 5.57
N PHE A 192 -1.59 22.33 5.47
CA PHE A 192 -2.99 22.53 5.13
C PHE A 192 -3.14 22.58 3.62
N VAL A 193 -4.16 21.90 3.12
CA VAL A 193 -4.53 21.88 1.70
C VAL A 193 -5.97 22.33 1.60
N ASP A 194 -6.18 23.47 0.97
CA ASP A 194 -7.49 23.98 0.65
C ASP A 194 -7.71 24.01 -0.87
N ASP A 195 -8.76 23.32 -1.29
CA ASP A 195 -9.15 23.17 -2.68
C ASP A 195 -10.39 24.02 -3.04
N THR A 196 -10.85 24.88 -2.11
CA THR A 196 -12.06 25.71 -2.28
C THR A 196 -12.04 26.54 -3.56
N ASN A 197 -10.89 27.10 -3.90
CA ASN A 197 -10.72 28.00 -5.05
C ASN A 197 -10.13 27.33 -6.29
N VAL A 198 -10.15 26.00 -6.39
CA VAL A 198 -9.57 25.28 -7.54
C VAL A 198 -10.43 25.37 -8.79
N TYR A 199 -11.74 25.25 -8.64
CA TYR A 199 -12.68 25.36 -9.75
C TYR A 199 -13.63 26.52 -9.48
N ARG A 200 -13.34 27.66 -10.10
CA ARG A 200 -14.15 28.88 -9.99
C ARG A 200 -14.86 29.12 -11.31
N VAL A 201 -16.13 29.52 -11.23
CA VAL A 201 -16.94 29.82 -12.40
C VAL A 201 -17.63 31.17 -12.25
N THR A 202 -17.63 31.95 -13.33
CA THR A 202 -18.50 33.12 -13.50
C THR A 202 -19.74 32.71 -14.24
N ILE A 203 -20.90 33.08 -13.71
CA ILE A 203 -22.19 32.77 -14.31
C ILE A 203 -22.69 33.99 -15.07
N HIS A 204 -22.97 33.82 -16.36
CA HIS A 204 -23.62 34.81 -17.22
C HIS A 204 -25.05 34.35 -17.52
N LYS A 205 -26.02 35.21 -17.21
CA LYS A 205 -27.44 34.94 -17.45
C LYS A 205 -27.89 35.71 -18.71
N THR A 206 -28.39 35.01 -19.70
CA THR A 206 -28.92 35.56 -20.97
C THR A 206 -30.31 35.01 -21.19
N GLU A 207 -31.32 35.88 -21.33
CA GLU A 207 -32.71 35.60 -21.75
C GLU A 207 -33.25 34.17 -21.48
N GLY A 208 -33.11 33.70 -20.24
CA GLY A 208 -33.61 32.38 -19.79
C GLY A 208 -32.54 31.31 -19.53
N ASN A 209 -31.35 31.42 -20.11
CA ASN A 209 -30.25 30.46 -19.94
C ASN A 209 -29.13 31.01 -19.03
N MET A 210 -28.63 30.15 -18.14
CA MET A 210 -27.44 30.43 -17.31
C MET A 210 -26.24 29.69 -17.89
N THR A 211 -25.22 30.42 -18.33
CA THR A 211 -23.97 29.86 -18.83
C THR A 211 -22.84 30.10 -17.83
N ALA A 212 -22.05 29.07 -17.53
CA ALA A 212 -20.93 29.16 -16.60
C ALA A 212 -19.59 29.16 -17.38
N LYS A 213 -18.78 30.20 -17.19
CA LYS A 213 -17.42 30.30 -17.74
C LYS A 213 -16.40 30.01 -16.63
N PRO A 214 -15.44 29.09 -16.82
CA PRO A 214 -14.40 28.83 -15.83
C PRO A 214 -13.45 30.03 -15.72
N ILE A 215 -12.99 30.30 -14.50
CA ILE A 215 -11.96 31.29 -14.17
C ILE A 215 -10.77 30.54 -13.56
N ASN A 216 -9.59 31.13 -13.65
CA ASN A 216 -8.39 30.62 -12.98
C ASN A 216 -8.67 30.33 -11.50
N GLY A 217 -8.33 29.10 -11.12
CA GLY A 217 -8.36 28.64 -9.75
C GLY A 217 -6.97 28.36 -9.22
N ALA A 218 -6.87 28.21 -7.91
CA ALA A 218 -5.62 27.95 -7.22
C ALA A 218 -5.83 26.95 -6.09
N ILE A 219 -4.83 26.10 -5.87
CA ILE A 219 -4.72 25.28 -4.66
C ILE A 219 -3.91 26.07 -3.64
N PHE A 220 -4.48 26.23 -2.44
CA PHE A 220 -3.78 26.84 -1.32
C PHE A 220 -3.13 25.75 -0.48
N ILE A 221 -1.80 25.82 -0.36
CA ILE A 221 -1.01 24.95 0.50
C ILE A 221 -0.33 25.83 1.54
N PHE A 222 -0.55 25.55 2.82
CA PHE A 222 -0.08 26.41 3.90
C PHE A 222 0.59 25.61 5.02
N ASN A 223 1.76 26.07 5.48
CA ASN A 223 2.41 25.53 6.66
C ASN A 223 2.15 26.45 7.88
N PRO A 224 1.44 25.95 8.91
CA PRO A 224 1.04 26.76 10.06
C PRO A 224 2.22 27.18 10.95
N ARG A 225 3.36 26.48 10.88
CA ARG A 225 4.54 26.79 11.71
C ARG A 225 5.41 27.87 11.09
N THR A 226 5.61 27.83 9.77
CA THR A 226 6.48 28.79 9.08
C THR A 226 5.71 29.98 8.50
N GLY A 227 4.38 29.87 8.40
CA GLY A 227 3.54 30.88 7.79
C GLY A 227 3.73 31.02 6.28
N GLN A 228 4.53 30.15 5.63
CA GLN A 228 4.82 30.24 4.20
C GLN A 228 3.67 29.65 3.38
N PRO A 229 2.95 30.46 2.58
CA PRO A 229 1.97 29.97 1.63
C PRO A 229 2.66 29.53 0.34
N THR A 230 2.25 28.38 -0.18
CA THR A 230 2.63 27.93 -1.53
C THR A 230 1.36 27.85 -2.36
N ILE A 231 1.30 28.64 -3.42
CA ILE A 231 0.18 28.61 -4.37
C ILE A 231 0.58 27.72 -5.54
N SER A 232 -0.27 26.77 -5.88
CA SER A 232 -0.10 25.94 -7.08
C SER A 232 -1.30 26.11 -8.00
N GLU A 233 -1.03 26.48 -9.26
CA GLU A 233 -2.02 26.48 -10.37
C GLU A 233 -2.30 25.06 -10.88
N GLY A 234 -1.68 24.04 -10.27
CA GLY A 234 -1.78 22.65 -10.67
C GLY A 234 -1.94 21.71 -9.48
N HIS A 235 -1.65 20.43 -9.68
CA HIS A 235 -1.95 19.41 -8.69
C HIS A 235 -1.09 19.52 -7.41
N PRO A 236 -1.66 19.29 -6.20
CA PRO A 236 -1.01 19.59 -4.92
C PRO A 236 0.25 18.74 -4.64
N HIS A 237 0.32 17.55 -5.23
CA HIS A 237 1.36 16.55 -4.94
C HIS A 237 2.78 17.00 -5.36
N LYS A 238 2.89 17.94 -6.32
CA LYS A 238 4.19 18.39 -6.85
C LYS A 238 4.97 19.23 -5.84
N CYS A 239 4.28 19.86 -4.88
CA CYS A 239 4.85 20.78 -3.89
C CYS A 239 5.03 20.17 -2.50
N MET A 240 4.43 19.00 -2.22
CA MET A 240 4.24 18.51 -0.84
C MET A 240 5.35 17.62 -0.27
N GLY A 241 6.56 17.60 -0.86
CA GLY A 241 7.79 17.04 -0.25
C GLY A 241 7.67 15.76 0.59
N ARG A 242 8.54 15.57 1.59
CA ARG A 242 8.45 14.49 2.62
C ARG A 242 7.66 15.00 3.82
N THR A 243 6.35 14.84 3.81
CA THR A 243 5.46 15.43 4.81
C THR A 243 4.82 14.34 5.66
N LYS A 244 4.90 14.50 6.98
CA LYS A 244 4.37 13.50 7.93
C LYS A 244 2.85 13.60 8.06
N GLN A 245 2.30 14.82 7.96
CA GLN A 245 0.87 15.06 8.10
C GLN A 245 0.36 16.07 7.08
N VAL A 246 -0.78 15.75 6.48
CA VAL A 246 -1.52 16.63 5.58
C VAL A 246 -2.94 16.78 6.12
N ILE A 247 -3.35 18.02 6.36
CA ILE A 247 -4.70 18.36 6.81
C ILE A 247 -5.45 18.98 5.63
N VAL A 248 -6.65 18.48 5.39
CA VAL A 248 -7.48 18.86 4.26
C VAL A 248 -8.73 19.56 4.77
N THR A 249 -9.12 20.66 4.13
CA THR A 249 -10.31 21.43 4.54
C THR A 249 -11.63 20.73 4.22
N ARG A 250 -11.70 20.00 3.09
CA ARG A 250 -12.91 19.33 2.61
C ARG A 250 -12.74 17.81 2.52
N LYS A 251 -13.72 17.05 3.02
CA LYS A 251 -13.75 15.57 2.95
C LYS A 251 -13.53 15.02 1.54
N GLY A 252 -14.05 15.71 0.51
CA GLY A 252 -13.94 15.27 -0.89
C GLY A 252 -12.51 15.15 -1.42
N MET A 253 -11.55 15.82 -0.77
CA MET A 253 -10.13 15.74 -1.12
C MET A 253 -9.37 14.62 -0.42
N LEU A 254 -9.98 13.92 0.56
CA LEU A 254 -9.37 12.76 1.20
C LEU A 254 -9.11 11.62 0.22
N ASP A 255 -10.16 11.16 -0.48
CA ASP A 255 -10.07 9.98 -1.34
C ASP A 255 -9.04 10.17 -2.49
N PRO A 256 -8.99 11.31 -3.22
CA PRO A 256 -7.99 11.53 -4.26
C PRO A 256 -6.55 11.63 -3.74
N LEU A 257 -6.34 12.27 -2.58
CA LEU A 257 -5.01 12.41 -1.98
C LEU A 257 -4.50 11.07 -1.42
N GLU A 258 -5.37 10.28 -0.79
CA GLU A 258 -5.05 8.93 -0.32
C GLU A 258 -4.58 8.03 -1.48
N VAL A 259 -5.25 8.08 -2.63
CA VAL A 259 -4.88 7.27 -3.80
C VAL A 259 -3.55 7.74 -4.41
N LYS A 260 -3.36 9.06 -4.58
CA LYS A 260 -2.18 9.62 -5.25
C LYS A 260 -0.90 9.56 -4.39
N ALA A 261 -1.00 9.71 -3.06
CA ALA A 261 0.15 9.59 -2.16
C ALA A 261 0.85 8.22 -2.31
N ASN A 262 0.09 7.15 -2.51
CA ASN A 262 0.61 5.79 -2.70
C ASN A 262 1.29 5.53 -4.06
N TYR A 263 1.02 6.35 -5.07
CA TYR A 263 1.65 6.23 -6.39
C TYR A 263 3.01 6.94 -6.44
N CYS A 264 3.16 8.07 -5.74
CA CYS A 264 4.39 8.87 -5.76
C CYS A 264 5.54 8.22 -4.95
N ASP A 265 5.24 7.55 -3.84
CA ASP A 265 6.23 6.82 -3.04
C ASP A 265 6.86 5.62 -3.79
N LYS A 266 6.32 5.23 -4.96
CA LYS A 266 6.89 4.18 -5.82
C LYS A 266 8.09 4.65 -6.65
N GLY A 267 8.39 5.96 -6.71
CA GLY A 267 9.45 6.53 -7.55
C GLY A 267 10.69 7.05 -6.80
N MET A 268 10.69 7.12 -5.47
CA MET A 268 11.80 7.72 -4.71
C MET A 268 12.72 6.68 -4.07
N SER A 269 14.02 6.84 -4.33
CA SER A 269 15.10 6.01 -3.83
C SER A 269 15.23 6.06 -2.30
N LYS A 270 15.71 4.93 -1.78
CA LYS A 270 16.09 4.59 -0.40
C LYS A 270 16.44 5.81 0.45
N GLN A 271 15.60 6.09 1.44
CA GLN A 271 15.96 6.34 2.85
C GLN A 271 14.76 7.03 3.52
N HIS A 272 14.08 6.28 4.39
CA HIS A 272 13.06 6.72 5.35
C HIS A 272 11.70 7.13 4.74
N LEU A 273 10.89 6.10 4.43
CA LEU A 273 9.47 6.26 4.11
C LEU A 273 8.68 6.45 5.43
N HIS A 274 8.53 7.69 5.89
CA HIS A 274 7.60 7.99 6.97
C HIS A 274 6.17 8.03 6.41
N ARG A 275 5.29 7.23 7.02
CA ARG A 275 3.87 7.09 6.67
C ARG A 275 3.18 8.46 6.78
N ARG A 276 2.58 8.94 5.69
CA ARG A 276 1.82 10.19 5.70
C ARG A 276 0.45 9.97 6.34
N GLN A 277 0.10 10.80 7.30
CA GLN A 277 -1.22 10.80 7.91
C GLN A 277 -2.06 11.92 7.26
N ILE A 278 -3.20 11.56 6.66
CA ILE A 278 -4.12 12.52 6.04
C ILE A 278 -5.32 12.68 6.98
N CYS A 279 -5.65 13.92 7.34
CA CYS A 279 -6.74 14.26 8.26
C CYS A 279 -7.66 15.32 7.66
N VAL A 280 -8.90 15.44 8.18
CA VAL A 280 -9.85 16.50 7.77
C VAL A 280 -9.98 17.54 8.87
N SER A 281 -10.04 18.81 8.50
CA SER A 281 -10.31 19.90 9.41
C SER A 281 -11.82 20.19 9.46
N GLY A 282 -12.55 19.58 10.39
CA GLY A 282 -13.95 19.92 10.66
C GLY A 282 -14.78 18.78 11.25
N PRO A 283 -15.91 19.07 11.92
CA PRO A 283 -16.86 18.05 12.31
C PRO A 283 -17.35 17.33 11.06
N SER A 284 -17.41 16.01 11.13
CA SER A 284 -17.98 15.17 10.11
C SER A 284 -19.50 15.39 10.01
N LEU A 285 -19.91 16.55 9.50
CA LEU A 285 -21.27 16.78 9.07
C LEU A 285 -21.45 16.08 7.73
N LEU A 286 -22.37 15.11 7.77
CA LEU A 286 -23.00 14.33 6.70
C LEU A 286 -22.23 14.35 5.39
#